data_AF-A0A4Q1C698-F1
#
_entry.id   AF-A0A4Q1C698-F1
#
_cell.length_a   1.000
_cell.length_b   1.000
_cell.length_c   1.000
_cell.angle_alpha   90.00
_cell.angle_beta   90.00
_cell.angle_gamma   90.00
#
_symmetry.space_group_name_H-M   'P 1'
#
loop_
_entity.id
_entity.type
_entity.pdbx_description
1 polymer ?
#
loop_
_entity_poly.entity_id
_entity_poly.type
_entity_poly.pdbx_seq_one_letter_code
_entity_poly.pdbx_strand_id
1 'polypeptide(L)'
;TGKALAETTTVDIVTGADVLEYYAGLATAIEGIQLPLRESSFFYTRREPLGVVAGIGAWNYPIQIALWKSAPALAAGNAMVFKPSEVTPLTAIRLAEIYT
;
A
#
# COMPACT_ATOMS: atom_id res chain seq x y z
N THR A 1 16.07 -2.99 -13.10
CA THR A 1 15.15 -2.65 -14.21
C THR A 1 15.90 -2.24 -15.47
N GLY A 2 17.13 -1.70 -15.38
CA GLY A 2 17.81 -1.14 -16.55
C GLY A 2 17.39 0.30 -16.89
N LYS A 3 16.54 0.91 -16.04
CA LYS A 3 16.10 2.30 -16.18
C LYS A 3 17.24 3.26 -15.86
N ALA A 4 17.22 4.44 -16.48
CA ALA A 4 18.16 5.50 -16.20
C ALA A 4 18.15 5.87 -14.70
N LEU A 5 19.34 6.04 -14.12
CA LEU A 5 19.48 6.35 -12.69
C LEU A 5 18.88 7.71 -12.35
N ALA A 6 19.06 8.72 -13.21
CA ALA A 6 18.54 10.06 -13.02
C ALA A 6 17.00 10.07 -12.89
N GLU A 7 16.32 9.29 -13.72
CA GLU A 7 14.86 9.13 -13.67
C GLU A 7 14.46 8.33 -12.41
N THR A 8 15.12 7.20 -12.17
CA THR A 8 14.78 6.30 -11.04
C THR A 8 14.91 7.03 -9.69
N THR A 9 15.95 7.84 -9.51
CA THR A 9 16.22 8.55 -8.25
C THR A 9 15.28 9.71 -8.00
N THR A 10 14.77 10.36 -9.05
CA THR A 10 13.90 11.54 -8.92
C THR A 10 12.42 11.23 -9.06
N VAL A 11 12.07 10.12 -9.71
CA VAL A 11 10.68 9.73 -9.96
C VAL A 11 10.33 8.48 -9.15
N ASP A 12 10.91 7.31 -9.47
CA ASP A 12 10.49 6.03 -8.88
C ASP A 12 10.59 6.03 -7.34
N ILE A 13 11.71 6.54 -6.79
CA ILE A 13 11.93 6.56 -5.33
C ILE A 13 11.06 7.62 -4.67
N VAL A 14 11.07 8.86 -5.19
CA VAL A 14 10.36 9.99 -4.59
C VAL A 14 8.86 9.75 -4.57
N THR A 15 8.28 9.45 -5.74
CA THR A 15 6.84 9.19 -5.84
C THR A 15 6.42 7.90 -5.13
N GLY A 16 7.34 6.95 -4.95
CA GLY A 16 7.12 5.79 -4.10
C GLY A 16 6.95 6.18 -2.63
N ALA A 17 7.85 7.03 -2.12
CA ALA A 17 7.78 7.56 -0.75
C ALA A 17 6.54 8.44 -0.54
N ASP A 18 6.18 9.29 -1.52
CA ASP A 18 4.99 10.14 -1.46
C ASP A 18 3.70 9.32 -1.25
N VAL A 19 3.62 8.11 -1.83
CA VAL A 19 2.46 7.24 -1.65
C VAL A 19 2.38 6.68 -0.23
N LEU A 20 3.51 6.42 0.44
CA LEU A 20 3.50 6.05 1.86
C LEU A 20 2.97 7.20 2.71
N GLU A 21 3.48 8.41 2.52
CA GLU A 21 3.06 9.60 3.26
C GLU A 21 1.56 9.88 3.04
N TYR A 22 1.11 9.79 1.79
CA TYR A 22 -0.30 9.96 1.45
C TYR A 22 -1.21 8.96 2.18
N TYR A 23 -0.91 7.67 2.12
CA TYR A 23 -1.74 6.65 2.79
C TYR A 23 -1.57 6.64 4.31
N ALA A 24 -0.42 7.06 4.84
CA ALA A 24 -0.25 7.30 6.28
C ALA A 24 -1.20 8.40 6.77
N GLY A 25 -1.33 9.50 6.02
CA GLY A 25 -2.29 10.56 6.31
C GLY A 25 -3.76 10.11 6.22
N LEU A 26 -4.06 9.11 5.38
CA LEU A 26 -5.42 8.55 5.27
C LEU A 26 -5.72 7.44 6.28
N ALA A 27 -4.73 6.84 6.93
CA ALA A 27 -4.91 5.67 7.79
C ALA A 27 -5.91 5.94 8.94
N THR A 28 -5.91 7.17 9.48
CA THR A 28 -6.84 7.57 10.55
C THR A 28 -8.21 8.02 10.04
N ALA A 29 -8.40 8.14 8.74
CA ALA A 29 -9.65 8.61 8.11
C ALA A 29 -10.54 7.46 7.60
N ILE A 30 -10.16 6.20 7.88
CA ILE A 30 -10.93 5.02 7.48
C ILE A 30 -12.11 4.85 8.44
N GLU A 31 -13.26 5.35 8.02
CA GLU A 31 -14.48 5.36 8.84
C GLU A 31 -15.62 4.56 8.20
N GLY A 32 -16.50 4.07 9.07
CA GLY A 32 -17.80 3.56 8.67
C GLY A 32 -18.83 4.67 8.50
N ILE A 33 -20.08 4.30 8.30
CA ILE A 33 -21.20 5.26 8.24
C ILE A 33 -22.26 4.87 9.26
N GLN A 34 -22.87 5.86 9.90
CA GLN A 34 -24.07 5.69 10.70
C GLN A 34 -25.25 6.22 9.90
N LEU A 35 -26.30 5.41 9.75
CA LEU A 35 -27.49 5.78 8.99
C LEU A 35 -28.76 5.51 9.81
N PRO A 36 -29.74 6.42 9.79
CA PRO A 36 -31.04 6.17 10.41
C PRO A 36 -31.89 5.28 9.50
N LEU A 37 -32.15 4.04 9.93
CA LEU A 37 -33.03 3.12 9.20
C LEU A 37 -34.49 3.24 9.65
N ARG A 38 -34.73 3.01 10.95
CA ARG A 38 -36.02 3.16 11.64
C ARG A 38 -35.75 3.61 13.06
N GLU A 39 -36.69 4.32 13.70
CA GLU A 39 -36.47 4.95 15.01
C GLU A 39 -36.01 3.98 16.10
N SER A 40 -36.43 2.72 16.04
CA SER A 40 -36.07 1.68 17.01
C SER A 40 -34.78 0.91 16.67
N SER A 41 -33.98 1.35 15.70
CA SER A 41 -32.79 0.63 15.25
C SER A 41 -31.54 1.50 15.23
N PHE A 42 -30.50 1.02 15.91
CA PHE A 42 -29.16 1.57 15.83
C PHE A 42 -28.37 0.79 14.77
N PHE A 43 -27.93 1.49 13.72
CA PHE A 43 -27.19 0.90 12.61
C PHE A 43 -25.96 1.73 12.27
N TYR A 44 -24.83 1.05 12.12
CA TYR A 44 -23.60 1.62 11.60
C TYR A 44 -22.81 0.55 10.87
N THR A 45 -21.90 0.98 10.00
CA THR A 45 -20.93 0.09 9.34
C THR A 45 -19.55 0.27 9.92
N ARG A 46 -18.68 -0.70 9.68
CA ARG A 46 -17.24 -0.61 9.95
C ARG A 46 -16.49 -0.99 8.69
N ARG A 47 -15.32 -0.37 8.48
CA ARG A 47 -14.36 -0.79 7.47
C ARG A 47 -13.31 -1.62 8.20
N GLU A 48 -13.36 -2.93 8.01
CA GLU A 48 -12.45 -3.87 8.65
C GLU A 48 -11.38 -4.34 7.66
N PRO A 49 -10.14 -4.60 8.11
CA PRO A 49 -9.12 -5.20 7.25
C PRO A 49 -9.58 -6.57 6.76
N LEU A 50 -9.14 -6.94 5.55
CA LEU A 50 -9.31 -8.28 4.99
C LEU A 50 -8.41 -9.31 5.70
N GLY A 51 -7.36 -8.85 6.37
CA GLY A 51 -6.39 -9.70 7.07
C GLY A 51 -5.09 -9.82 6.28
N VAL A 52 -4.74 -11.03 5.83
CA VAL A 52 -3.54 -11.27 5.01
C VAL A 52 -3.88 -11.11 3.54
N VAL A 53 -3.18 -10.21 2.85
CA VAL A 53 -3.35 -9.95 1.41
C VAL A 53 -2.09 -10.27 0.63
N ALA A 54 -2.25 -10.73 -0.61
CA ALA A 54 -1.14 -11.02 -1.51
C ALA A 54 -0.99 -9.93 -2.58
N GLY A 55 0.22 -9.42 -2.75
CA GLY A 55 0.59 -8.51 -3.83
C GLY A 55 1.57 -9.16 -4.80
N ILE A 56 1.30 -9.09 -6.10
CA ILE A 56 2.24 -9.55 -7.15
C ILE A 56 2.70 -8.34 -7.94
N GLY A 57 4.02 -8.14 -8.04
CA GLY A 57 4.64 -7.01 -8.69
C GLY A 57 5.18 -7.32 -10.10
N ALA A 58 5.02 -6.38 -11.03
CA ALA A 58 5.68 -6.40 -12.33
C ALA A 58 7.10 -5.80 -12.26
N TRP A 59 7.83 -5.85 -13.38
CA TRP A 59 9.27 -5.53 -13.43
C TRP A 59 9.64 -4.10 -13.84
N ASN A 60 8.70 -3.34 -14.38
CA ASN A 60 8.97 -2.02 -14.99
C ASN A 60 9.13 -0.89 -13.95
N TYR A 61 8.42 -0.97 -12.84
CA TYR A 61 8.48 -0.02 -11.72
C TYR A 61 8.46 -0.76 -10.37
N PRO A 62 9.47 -1.61 -10.08
CA PRO A 62 9.38 -2.62 -9.03
C PRO A 62 9.19 -2.02 -7.64
N ILE A 63 9.89 -0.91 -7.32
CA ILE A 63 9.74 -0.25 -6.02
C ILE A 63 8.40 0.48 -5.89
N GLN A 64 7.98 1.24 -6.90
CA GLN A 64 6.69 1.94 -6.88
C GLN A 64 5.54 0.94 -6.80
N ILE A 65 5.56 -0.15 -7.56
CA ILE A 65 4.49 -1.16 -7.52
C ILE A 65 4.40 -1.81 -6.13
N ALA A 66 5.54 -2.08 -5.49
CA ALA A 66 5.57 -2.59 -4.13
C ALA A 66 4.96 -1.59 -3.13
N LEU A 67 5.31 -0.30 -3.25
CA LEU A 67 4.80 0.78 -2.40
C LEU A 67 3.31 1.04 -2.64
N TRP A 68 2.88 1.14 -3.89
CA TRP A 68 1.48 1.35 -4.29
C TRP A 68 0.54 0.23 -3.85
N LYS A 69 1.08 -0.97 -3.60
CA LYS A 69 0.32 -2.09 -3.04
C LYS A 69 0.39 -2.12 -1.53
N SER A 70 1.58 -2.02 -0.95
CA SER A 70 1.78 -2.14 0.49
C SER A 70 1.22 -0.96 1.27
N ALA A 71 1.36 0.28 0.78
CA ALA A 71 0.88 1.48 1.46
C ALA A 71 -0.64 1.45 1.76
N PRO A 72 -1.54 1.27 0.77
CA PRO A 72 -2.98 1.18 1.06
C PRO A 72 -3.34 -0.07 1.88
N ALA A 73 -2.63 -1.19 1.70
CA ALA A 73 -2.91 -2.41 2.45
C ALA A 73 -2.60 -2.22 3.94
N LEU A 74 -1.43 -1.66 4.27
CA LEU A 74 -1.02 -1.36 5.62
C LEU A 74 -1.91 -0.28 6.26
N ALA A 75 -2.22 0.79 5.52
CA ALA A 75 -3.12 1.85 6.00
C ALA A 75 -4.52 1.31 6.34
N ALA A 76 -5.02 0.34 5.58
CA ALA A 76 -6.28 -0.33 5.85
C ALA A 76 -6.19 -1.43 6.94
N GLY A 77 -5.04 -1.61 7.60
CA GLY A 77 -4.83 -2.56 8.70
C GLY A 77 -4.57 -4.01 8.26
N ASN A 78 -4.18 -4.24 7.00
CA ASN A 78 -3.85 -5.57 6.50
C ASN A 78 -2.37 -5.91 6.68
N ALA A 79 -2.06 -7.20 6.74
CA ALA A 79 -0.71 -7.70 6.53
C ALA A 79 -0.52 -8.08 5.05
N MET A 80 0.60 -7.71 4.43
CA MET A 80 0.87 -8.03 3.03
C MET A 80 1.99 -9.05 2.87
N VAL A 81 1.74 -10.07 2.04
CA VAL A 81 2.78 -10.92 1.43
C VAL A 81 3.00 -10.46 0.01
N PHE A 82 4.23 -10.09 -0.35
CA PHE A 82 4.55 -9.53 -1.66
C PHE A 82 5.48 -10.45 -2.48
N LYS A 83 5.06 -10.84 -3.69
CA LYS A 83 5.90 -11.52 -4.68
C LYS A 83 6.43 -10.49 -5.69
N PRO A 84 7.72 -10.11 -5.63
CA PRO A 84 8.30 -9.27 -6.68
C PRO A 84 8.46 -10.06 -7.99
N SER A 85 8.70 -9.33 -9.07
CA SER A 85 9.13 -9.95 -10.32
C SER A 85 10.51 -10.58 -10.17
N GLU A 86 10.67 -11.77 -10.74
CA GLU A 86 11.90 -12.57 -10.77
C GLU A 86 13.08 -11.86 -11.45
N VAL A 87 12.82 -10.92 -12.36
CA VAL A 87 13.88 -10.17 -13.06
C VAL A 87 14.30 -8.88 -12.33
N THR A 88 13.52 -8.41 -11.34
CA THR A 88 13.78 -7.15 -10.62
C THR A 88 13.46 -7.21 -9.11
N PRO A 89 13.96 -8.21 -8.36
CA PRO A 89 13.53 -8.43 -6.98
C PRO A 89 14.18 -7.48 -5.95
N LEU A 90 15.35 -6.91 -6.27
CA LEU A 90 16.25 -6.32 -5.27
C LEU A 90 15.62 -5.15 -4.49
N THR A 91 14.88 -4.27 -5.15
CA THR A 91 14.28 -3.11 -4.46
C THR A 91 13.13 -3.50 -3.54
N ALA A 92 12.40 -4.57 -3.86
CA ALA A 92 11.35 -5.09 -2.97
C ALA A 92 11.96 -5.72 -1.70
N ILE A 93 13.09 -6.43 -1.83
CA ILE A 93 13.83 -6.96 -0.68
C ILE A 93 14.32 -5.80 0.20
N ARG A 94 14.90 -4.76 -0.41
CA ARG A 94 15.35 -3.58 0.34
C ARG A 94 14.20 -2.86 1.04
N LEU A 95 13.02 -2.79 0.43
CA LEU A 95 11.83 -2.24 1.07
C LEU A 95 11.40 -3.08 2.28
N ALA A 96 11.45 -4.40 2.18
CA ALA A 96 11.12 -5.28 3.31
C ALA A 96 12.04 -5.02 4.52
N GLU A 97 13.35 -4.79 4.28
CA GLU A 97 14.30 -4.40 5.34
C GLU A 97 13.99 -3.03 5.96
N ILE A 98 13.37 -2.11 5.21
CA ILE A 98 12.99 -0.78 5.73
C ILE A 98 11.75 -0.88 6.62
N TYR A 99 10.86 -1.85 6.38
CA TYR A 99 9.65 -2.06 7.18
C TYR A 99 9.89 -2.76 8.52
N THR A 100 11.11 -3.22 8.80
CA THR A 100 11.50 -3.97 10.01
C THR A 100 12.60 -3.26 10.77
#